data_AF-A0A735Q753-F1
#
_entry.id   AF-A0A735Q753-F1
#
_cell.length_a   1.000
_cell.length_b   1.000
_cell.length_c   1.000
_cell.angle_alpha   90.00
_cell.angle_beta   90.00
_cell.angle_gamma   90.00
#
_symmetry.space_group_name_H-M   'P 1'
#
loop_
_entity.id
_entity.type
_entity.pdbx_description
1 polymer ?
#
loop_
_entity_poly.entity_id
_entity_poly.type
_entity_poly.pdbx_seq_one_letter_code
_entity_poly.pdbx_strand_id
1 'polypeptide(L)'
;MSIYGIYGYNITNVTDFSFGKITPIHSSAHRLFYLMRDTQKLHLTSFLEIDTEFKSQERKIIFQLENTLTFIEQRPVIIKNKLREHEAISTLDSDYPSCLSSETPLPNPANIITENDSKVKLIEGAFQKLIINTDDYLSKVMHKNIMVFSNPINYIDISYYLLFSGLESIARQRLMDMDSNTNIVIANYLQGFGFNVNADNVKNEARSIQTYCHLRNALFHNGEFQTKPININGKTTIYKLEDYYPLLRRLNYLTILKELGINSKNINWDYVNYRN
;
A
#
# COMPACT_ATOMS: atom_id res chain seq x y z
N MET A 1 -28.64 -2.98 -7.36
CA MET A 1 -27.21 -3.00 -7.71
C MET A 1 -26.72 -1.57 -7.79
N SER A 2 -25.51 -1.29 -7.32
CA SER A 2 -24.91 0.06 -7.40
C SER A 2 -23.65 -0.04 -8.26
N ILE A 3 -23.50 0.86 -9.23
CA ILE A 3 -22.35 0.85 -10.13
C ILE A 3 -21.61 2.19 -10.01
N TYR A 4 -20.29 2.15 -9.89
CA TYR A 4 -19.42 3.30 -9.63
C TYR A 4 -18.25 3.34 -10.62
N GLY A 5 -17.84 4.52 -11.05
CA GLY A 5 -16.62 4.69 -11.83
C GLY A 5 -15.35 4.50 -11.00
N ILE A 6 -14.38 3.76 -11.53
CA ILE A 6 -13.03 3.62 -10.98
C ILE A 6 -12.05 4.42 -11.84
N TYR A 7 -11.35 5.34 -11.19
CA TYR A 7 -10.41 6.26 -11.80
C TYR A 7 -8.99 5.89 -11.41
N GLY A 8 -8.14 5.63 -12.42
CA GLY A 8 -6.72 5.34 -12.22
C GLY A 8 -6.39 3.91 -11.79
N TYR A 9 -7.17 2.90 -12.19
CA TYR A 9 -6.83 1.50 -11.91
C TYR A 9 -6.48 0.72 -13.18
N ASN A 10 -5.40 -0.06 -13.14
CA ASN A 10 -4.93 -0.80 -14.30
C ASN A 10 -5.51 -2.23 -14.34
N ILE A 11 -6.60 -2.38 -15.10
CA ILE A 11 -7.28 -3.64 -15.36
C ILE A 11 -7.81 -3.69 -16.80
N THR A 12 -7.58 -4.80 -17.51
CA THR A 12 -7.98 -4.98 -18.93
C THR A 12 -9.06 -6.02 -19.15
N ASN A 13 -9.32 -6.87 -18.14
CA ASN A 13 -10.28 -7.96 -18.22
C ASN A 13 -11.40 -7.75 -17.20
N VAL A 14 -12.61 -8.13 -17.61
CA VAL A 14 -13.72 -8.28 -16.68
C VAL A 14 -13.32 -9.27 -15.59
N THR A 15 -13.53 -8.89 -14.34
CA THR A 15 -13.12 -9.68 -13.19
C THR A 15 -14.23 -9.70 -12.15
N ASP A 16 -14.66 -10.91 -11.80
CA ASP A 16 -15.65 -11.14 -10.76
C ASP A 16 -14.95 -11.33 -9.41
N PHE A 17 -15.57 -10.80 -8.36
CA PHE A 17 -15.15 -10.86 -6.97
C PHE A 17 -16.32 -11.33 -6.09
N SER A 18 -16.01 -11.75 -4.87
CA SER A 18 -17.01 -12.16 -3.88
C SER A 18 -18.03 -11.07 -3.50
N PHE A 19 -17.74 -9.81 -3.81
CA PHE A 19 -18.58 -8.65 -3.50
C PHE A 19 -19.22 -7.96 -4.72
N GLY A 20 -18.94 -8.48 -5.92
CA GLY A 20 -19.41 -7.89 -7.17
C GLY A 20 -18.37 -8.00 -8.27
N LYS A 21 -18.28 -7.01 -9.14
CA LYS A 21 -17.56 -7.13 -10.41
C LYS A 21 -16.86 -5.85 -10.81
N ILE A 22 -15.68 -5.98 -11.42
CA ILE A 22 -15.00 -4.86 -12.07
C ILE A 22 -14.99 -5.06 -13.58
N THR A 23 -15.55 -4.09 -14.29
CA THR A 23 -15.66 -4.08 -15.75
C THR A 23 -14.77 -2.98 -16.34
N PRO A 24 -13.71 -3.32 -17.12
CA PRO A 24 -12.84 -2.32 -17.73
C PRO A 24 -13.52 -1.59 -18.89
N ILE A 25 -13.15 -0.32 -19.08
CA ILE A 25 -13.57 0.47 -20.25
C ILE A 25 -12.66 0.20 -21.46
N HIS A 26 -11.39 -0.13 -21.18
CA HIS A 26 -10.39 -0.38 -22.19
C HIS A 26 -9.81 -1.79 -22.03
N SER A 27 -9.88 -2.58 -23.10
CA SER A 27 -9.20 -3.88 -23.18
C SER A 27 -7.72 -3.78 -23.55
N SER A 28 -7.27 -2.61 -24.03
CA SER A 28 -5.89 -2.37 -24.45
C SER A 28 -4.99 -1.97 -23.27
N ALA A 29 -4.08 -2.86 -22.88
CA ALA A 29 -3.04 -2.58 -21.90
C ALA A 29 -2.17 -1.37 -22.28
N HIS A 30 -1.85 -1.23 -23.56
CA HIS A 30 -1.10 -0.09 -24.08
C HIS A 30 -1.84 1.23 -23.81
N ARG A 31 -3.14 1.31 -24.14
CA ARG A 31 -3.93 2.52 -23.89
C ARG A 31 -4.01 2.85 -22.41
N LEU A 32 -4.26 1.86 -21.55
CA LEU A 32 -4.27 2.06 -20.10
C LEU A 32 -2.94 2.58 -19.58
N PHE A 33 -1.82 2.04 -20.08
CA PHE A 33 -0.49 2.52 -19.70
C PHE A 33 -0.30 4.02 -19.96
N TYR A 34 -0.78 4.55 -21.09
CA TYR A 34 -0.72 6.00 -21.34
C TYR A 34 -1.61 6.80 -20.39
N LEU A 35 -2.85 6.35 -20.17
CA LEU A 35 -3.78 7.02 -19.25
C LEU A 35 -3.24 7.06 -17.82
N MET A 36 -2.61 5.97 -17.38
CA MET A 36 -2.02 5.82 -16.05
C MET A 36 -0.77 6.70 -15.84
N ARG A 37 -0.14 7.18 -16.91
CA ARG A 37 1.04 8.06 -16.86
C ARG A 37 0.71 9.55 -16.89
N ASP A 38 -0.54 9.92 -17.12
CA ASP A 38 -0.98 11.30 -16.98
C ASP A 38 -0.67 11.76 -15.55
N THR A 39 0.06 12.85 -15.35
CA THR A 39 0.40 13.32 -13.99
C THR A 39 -0.57 14.36 -13.46
N GLN A 40 -1.59 14.75 -14.22
CA GLN A 40 -2.54 15.79 -13.82
C GLN A 40 -3.96 15.26 -13.67
N LYS A 41 -4.25 14.10 -14.27
CA LYS A 41 -5.60 13.53 -14.29
C LYS A 41 -5.61 12.06 -13.89
N LEU A 42 -6.67 11.67 -13.17
CA LEU A 42 -7.07 10.28 -13.00
C LEU A 42 -8.16 9.97 -14.01
N HIS A 43 -7.85 9.14 -15.00
CA HIS A 43 -8.80 8.76 -16.03
C HIS A 43 -9.75 7.67 -15.53
N LEU A 44 -11.00 7.72 -15.98
CA LEU A 44 -11.96 6.65 -15.80
C LEU A 44 -11.46 5.42 -16.56
N THR A 45 -11.27 4.31 -15.85
CA THR A 45 -10.60 3.11 -16.39
C THR A 45 -11.48 1.87 -16.33
N SER A 46 -12.35 1.79 -15.33
CA SER A 46 -13.25 0.67 -15.12
C SER A 46 -14.47 1.10 -14.31
N PHE A 47 -15.43 0.20 -14.17
CA PHE A 47 -16.60 0.34 -13.32
C PHE A 47 -16.61 -0.76 -12.27
N LEU A 48 -16.96 -0.39 -11.05
CA LEU A 48 -17.26 -1.29 -9.96
C LEU A 48 -18.77 -1.50 -9.88
N GLU A 49 -19.20 -2.74 -10.00
CA GLU A 49 -20.55 -3.20 -9.70
C GLU A 49 -20.53 -3.86 -8.32
N ILE A 50 -21.37 -3.39 -7.39
CA ILE A 50 -21.52 -4.00 -6.05
C ILE A 50 -22.82 -4.77 -5.98
N ASP A 51 -22.73 -6.02 -5.54
CA ASP A 51 -23.86 -6.92 -5.40
C ASP A 51 -24.87 -6.43 -4.35
N THR A 52 -26.15 -6.74 -4.56
CA THR A 52 -27.23 -6.25 -3.70
C THR A 52 -27.11 -6.71 -2.26
N GLU A 53 -26.52 -7.89 -2.02
CA GLU A 53 -26.28 -8.43 -0.68
C GLU A 53 -25.37 -7.52 0.17
N PHE A 54 -24.44 -6.81 -0.48
CA PHE A 54 -23.48 -5.95 0.19
C PHE A 54 -23.87 -4.46 0.23
N LYS A 55 -25.10 -4.12 -0.17
CA LYS A 55 -25.58 -2.74 -0.24
C LYS A 55 -25.49 -1.99 1.10
N SER A 56 -25.66 -2.67 2.24
CA SER A 56 -25.52 -2.05 3.57
C SER A 56 -24.07 -1.69 3.92
N GLN A 57 -23.09 -2.34 3.29
CA GLN A 57 -21.65 -2.12 3.51
C GLN A 57 -20.99 -1.32 2.37
N GLU A 58 -21.78 -0.82 1.41
CA GLU A 58 -21.32 -0.18 0.17
C GLU A 58 -20.25 0.88 0.42
N ARG A 59 -20.45 1.77 1.40
CA ARG A 59 -19.47 2.81 1.75
C ARG A 59 -18.15 2.24 2.26
N LYS A 60 -18.20 1.17 3.07
CA LYS A 60 -17.01 0.51 3.60
C LYS A 60 -16.27 -0.23 2.49
N ILE A 61 -17.00 -0.86 1.56
CA ILE A 61 -16.45 -1.51 0.38
C ILE A 61 -15.72 -0.52 -0.49
N ILE A 62 -16.37 0.59 -0.85
CA ILE A 62 -15.75 1.66 -1.65
C ILE A 62 -14.47 2.15 -0.98
N PHE A 63 -14.53 2.52 0.30
CA PHE A 63 -13.37 3.04 1.02
C PHE A 63 -12.19 2.05 1.09
N GLN A 64 -12.45 0.78 1.44
CA GLN A 64 -11.37 -0.21 1.56
C GLN A 64 -10.86 -0.67 0.19
N LEU A 65 -11.72 -0.69 -0.83
CA LEU A 65 -11.31 -1.00 -2.19
C LEU A 65 -10.47 0.13 -2.78
N GLU A 66 -10.86 1.39 -2.63
CA GLU A 66 -10.03 2.56 -3.00
C GLU A 66 -8.64 2.45 -2.39
N ASN A 67 -8.56 2.15 -1.10
CA ASN A 67 -7.30 1.93 -0.40
C ASN A 67 -6.51 0.76 -1.02
N THR A 68 -7.17 -0.36 -1.27
CA THR A 68 -6.55 -1.56 -1.86
C THR A 68 -6.00 -1.32 -3.25
N LEU A 69 -6.79 -0.70 -4.12
CA LEU A 69 -6.36 -0.39 -5.48
C LEU A 69 -5.25 0.66 -5.49
N THR A 70 -5.32 1.67 -4.60
CA THR A 70 -4.24 2.65 -4.41
C THR A 70 -2.94 1.99 -3.94
N PHE A 71 -3.04 1.00 -3.05
CA PHE A 71 -1.89 0.22 -2.61
C PHE A 71 -1.29 -0.62 -3.74
N ILE A 72 -2.10 -1.21 -4.62
CA ILE A 72 -1.62 -1.98 -5.79
C ILE A 72 -0.89 -1.06 -6.77
N GLU A 73 -1.52 0.06 -7.16
CA GLU A 73 -0.99 0.95 -8.19
C GLU A 73 0.10 1.88 -7.66
N GLN A 74 0.23 2.01 -6.32
CA GLN A 74 1.15 2.93 -5.64
C GLN A 74 0.93 4.38 -6.06
N ARG A 75 -0.34 4.73 -6.31
CA ARG A 75 -0.83 5.99 -6.83
C ARG A 75 -2.32 6.10 -6.48
N PRO A 76 -2.89 7.31 -6.25
CA PRO A 76 -4.30 7.45 -5.94
C PRO A 76 -5.20 6.73 -6.96
N VAL A 77 -6.10 5.89 -6.45
CA VAL A 77 -7.25 5.33 -7.17
C VAL A 77 -8.51 5.82 -6.48
N ILE A 78 -9.46 6.33 -7.26
CA ILE A 78 -10.70 6.91 -6.75
C ILE A 78 -11.88 6.11 -7.30
N ILE A 79 -12.84 5.76 -6.44
CA ILE A 79 -14.09 5.14 -6.80
C ILE A 79 -15.20 6.13 -6.50
N LYS A 80 -15.76 6.72 -7.56
CA LYS A 80 -16.73 7.81 -7.45
C LYS A 80 -17.69 7.80 -8.63
N ASN A 81 -18.70 8.64 -8.55
CA ASN A 81 -19.70 8.88 -9.59
C ASN A 81 -20.51 7.60 -9.81
N LYS A 82 -21.61 7.50 -9.07
CA LYS A 82 -22.57 6.41 -9.24
C LYS A 82 -23.26 6.60 -10.60
N LEU A 83 -23.43 5.53 -11.38
CA LEU A 83 -24.28 5.59 -12.57
C LEU A 83 -25.71 5.98 -12.19
N ARG A 84 -26.29 6.88 -12.99
CA ARG A 84 -27.70 7.25 -12.93
C ARG A 84 -28.54 6.09 -13.47
N GLU A 85 -29.83 6.05 -13.13
CA GLU A 85 -30.71 4.91 -13.48
C GLU A 85 -30.82 4.65 -14.98
N HIS A 86 -30.67 5.68 -15.82
CA HIS A 86 -30.73 5.56 -17.27
C HIS A 86 -29.38 5.32 -17.94
N GLU A 87 -28.28 5.44 -17.21
CA GLU A 87 -26.93 5.22 -17.74
C GLU A 87 -26.56 3.74 -17.70
N ALA A 88 -25.76 3.31 -18.66
CA ALA A 88 -25.11 2.00 -18.65
C ALA A 88 -23.63 2.13 -18.95
N ILE A 89 -22.83 1.13 -18.59
CA ILE A 89 -21.37 1.12 -18.84
C ILE A 89 -21.03 1.38 -20.32
N SER A 90 -21.88 0.90 -21.25
CA SER A 90 -21.74 1.09 -22.69
C SER A 90 -22.28 2.44 -23.22
N THR A 91 -23.11 3.12 -22.44
CA THR A 91 -23.85 4.33 -22.85
C THR A 91 -23.94 5.28 -21.67
N LEU A 92 -22.87 6.06 -21.50
CA LEU A 92 -22.77 7.12 -20.50
C LEU A 92 -23.28 8.44 -21.08
N ASP A 93 -23.83 9.30 -20.22
CA ASP A 93 -24.15 10.66 -20.63
C ASP A 93 -22.88 11.43 -20.99
N SER A 94 -23.02 12.47 -21.82
CA SER A 94 -21.90 13.32 -22.22
C SER A 94 -21.26 14.10 -21.08
N ASP A 95 -21.98 14.28 -19.97
CA ASP A 95 -21.51 14.96 -18.75
C ASP A 95 -20.93 14.00 -17.71
N TYR A 96 -20.94 12.69 -17.94
CA TYR A 96 -20.30 11.74 -17.04
C TYR A 96 -18.78 11.98 -17.01
N PRO A 97 -18.17 12.19 -15.83
CA PRO A 97 -16.76 12.56 -15.74
C PRO A 97 -15.86 11.42 -16.21
N SER A 98 -15.19 11.63 -17.36
CA SER A 98 -14.21 10.71 -17.94
C SER A 98 -12.83 10.81 -17.28
N CYS A 99 -12.57 11.88 -16.53
CA CYS A 99 -11.37 12.05 -15.74
C CYS A 99 -11.62 12.98 -14.54
N LEU A 100 -10.76 12.86 -13.52
CA LEU A 100 -10.73 13.73 -12.35
C LEU A 100 -9.40 14.49 -12.36
N SER A 101 -9.46 15.82 -12.28
CA SER A 101 -8.26 16.65 -12.17
C SER A 101 -7.65 16.55 -10.78
N SER A 102 -6.32 16.57 -10.71
CA SER A 102 -5.56 16.66 -9.47
C SER A 102 -4.89 18.04 -9.35
N GLU A 103 -4.96 18.65 -8.18
CA GLU A 103 -4.30 19.93 -7.90
C GLU A 103 -2.77 19.77 -7.79
N THR A 104 -2.31 18.59 -7.38
CA THR A 104 -0.90 18.23 -7.31
C THR A 104 -0.55 17.19 -8.37
N PRO A 105 0.69 17.20 -8.90
CA PRO A 105 1.12 16.17 -9.84
C PRO A 105 0.97 14.78 -9.22
N LEU A 106 0.40 13.82 -9.93
CA LEU A 106 0.20 12.46 -9.46
C LEU A 106 1.49 11.64 -9.66
N PRO A 107 1.84 10.73 -8.72
CA PRO A 107 3.01 9.87 -8.87
C PRO A 107 2.83 8.91 -10.06
N ASN A 108 3.94 8.44 -10.61
CA ASN A 108 3.88 7.37 -11.61
C ASN A 108 3.49 6.03 -10.94
N PRO A 109 2.71 5.18 -11.61
CA PRO A 109 2.37 3.86 -11.08
C PRO A 109 3.63 3.00 -10.93
N ALA A 110 3.75 2.28 -9.82
CA ALA A 110 4.96 1.50 -9.53
C ALA A 110 4.94 0.06 -10.10
N ASN A 111 3.84 -0.38 -10.74
CA ASN A 111 3.69 -1.68 -11.39
C ASN A 111 4.31 -2.87 -10.61
N ILE A 112 4.14 -2.90 -9.28
CA ILE A 112 4.81 -3.91 -8.43
C ILE A 112 4.15 -5.28 -8.56
N ILE A 113 2.84 -5.31 -8.82
CA ILE A 113 2.07 -6.52 -9.11
C ILE A 113 1.54 -6.41 -10.53
N THR A 114 2.16 -7.16 -11.44
CA THR A 114 1.83 -7.15 -12.88
C THR A 114 0.87 -8.27 -13.28
N GLU A 115 0.84 -9.37 -12.53
CA GLU A 115 -0.02 -10.52 -12.81
C GLU A 115 -1.45 -10.29 -12.32
N ASN A 116 -2.43 -10.44 -13.23
CA ASN A 116 -3.85 -10.26 -12.91
C ASN A 116 -4.31 -11.19 -11.79
N ASP A 117 -3.95 -12.48 -11.82
CA ASP A 117 -4.33 -13.45 -10.77
C ASP A 117 -3.83 -13.03 -9.38
N SER A 118 -2.64 -12.42 -9.32
CA SER A 118 -2.07 -11.90 -8.08
C SER A 118 -2.82 -10.66 -7.59
N LYS A 119 -3.26 -9.77 -8.50
CA LYS A 119 -4.13 -8.63 -8.15
C LYS A 119 -5.48 -9.11 -7.61
N VAL A 120 -6.09 -10.12 -8.24
CA VAL A 120 -7.38 -10.69 -7.80
C VAL A 120 -7.26 -11.28 -6.41
N LYS A 121 -6.25 -12.14 -6.17
CA LYS A 121 -6.01 -12.73 -4.84
C LYS A 121 -5.78 -11.66 -3.77
N LEU A 122 -5.09 -10.57 -4.11
CA LEU A 122 -4.85 -9.48 -3.17
C LEU A 122 -6.15 -8.76 -2.83
N ILE A 123 -6.96 -8.40 -3.84
CA ILE A 123 -8.25 -7.72 -3.63
C ILE A 123 -9.20 -8.60 -2.81
N GLU A 124 -9.29 -9.90 -3.11
CA GLU A 124 -10.08 -10.85 -2.31
C GLU A 124 -9.55 -10.97 -0.89
N GLY A 125 -8.24 -11.12 -0.71
CA GLY A 125 -7.62 -11.18 0.62
C GLY A 125 -7.89 -9.91 1.44
N ALA A 126 -7.85 -8.74 0.79
CA ALA A 126 -8.16 -7.46 1.42
C ALA A 126 -9.64 -7.35 1.76
N PHE A 127 -10.54 -7.77 0.87
CA PHE A 127 -11.97 -7.82 1.14
C PHE A 127 -12.26 -8.70 2.36
N GLN A 128 -11.74 -9.93 2.38
CA GLN A 128 -11.92 -10.85 3.49
C GLN A 128 -11.38 -10.29 4.81
N LYS A 129 -10.17 -9.72 4.82
CA LYS A 129 -9.58 -9.21 6.06
C LYS A 129 -10.18 -7.89 6.54
N LEU A 130 -10.37 -6.92 5.66
CA LEU A 130 -10.75 -5.56 6.03
C LEU A 130 -12.26 -5.38 6.15
N ILE A 131 -13.04 -6.14 5.38
CA ILE A 131 -14.49 -5.98 5.30
C ILE A 131 -15.18 -7.04 6.13
N ILE A 132 -14.94 -8.32 5.83
CA ILE A 132 -15.59 -9.46 6.49
C ILE A 132 -15.05 -9.62 7.92
N ASN A 133 -13.73 -9.75 8.08
CA ASN A 133 -13.10 -9.96 9.39
C ASN A 133 -12.90 -8.67 10.20
N THR A 134 -13.17 -7.50 9.61
CA THR A 134 -13.06 -6.20 10.30
C THR A 134 -11.70 -5.96 10.97
N ASP A 135 -10.60 -6.25 10.27
CA ASP A 135 -9.25 -6.07 10.81
C ASP A 135 -8.81 -4.59 10.81
N ASP A 136 -9.17 -3.89 11.89
CA ASP A 136 -8.89 -2.46 12.04
C ASP A 136 -7.40 -2.12 12.07
N TYR A 137 -6.56 -3.02 12.59
CA TYR A 137 -5.11 -2.79 12.65
C TYR A 137 -4.49 -2.88 11.27
N LEU A 138 -4.87 -3.90 10.48
CA LEU A 138 -4.44 -3.99 9.09
C LEU A 138 -4.96 -2.81 8.27
N SER A 139 -6.22 -2.39 8.48
CA SER A 139 -6.78 -1.21 7.80
C SER A 139 -5.97 0.06 8.10
N LYS A 140 -5.62 0.29 9.37
CA LYS A 140 -4.80 1.44 9.79
C LYS A 140 -3.41 1.41 9.16
N VAL A 141 -2.72 0.27 9.18
CA VAL A 141 -1.38 0.14 8.58
C VAL A 141 -1.43 0.34 7.07
N MET A 142 -2.46 -0.21 6.41
CA MET A 142 -2.67 -0.02 4.99
C MET A 142 -2.90 1.45 4.65
N HIS A 143 -3.78 2.14 5.39
CA HIS A 143 -4.03 3.56 5.21
C HIS A 143 -2.77 4.42 5.38
N LYS A 144 -1.97 4.17 6.45
CA LYS A 144 -0.69 4.85 6.65
C LYS A 144 0.28 4.65 5.49
N ASN A 145 0.34 3.44 4.93
CA ASN A 145 1.17 3.12 3.77
C ASN A 145 0.70 3.83 2.51
N ILE A 146 -0.62 3.86 2.26
CA ILE A 146 -1.22 4.56 1.13
C ILE A 146 -0.88 6.04 1.17
N MET A 147 -1.01 6.70 2.33
CA MET A 147 -0.65 8.11 2.50
C MET A 147 0.80 8.41 2.11
N VAL A 148 1.70 7.43 2.23
CA VAL A 148 3.10 7.56 1.80
C VAL A 148 3.27 7.26 0.32
N PHE A 149 2.58 6.27 -0.22
CA PHE A 149 2.75 5.81 -1.60
C PHE A 149 2.06 6.71 -2.61
N SER A 150 0.90 7.24 -2.25
CA SER A 150 0.06 8.03 -3.13
C SER A 150 0.38 9.52 -3.11
N ASN A 151 1.19 9.97 -2.14
CA ASN A 151 1.57 11.38 -2.01
C ASN A 151 2.73 11.69 -2.97
N PRO A 152 2.57 12.68 -3.87
CA PRO A 152 3.64 13.06 -4.78
C PRO A 152 4.78 13.82 -4.09
N ILE A 153 4.52 14.44 -2.94
CA ILE A 153 5.53 15.14 -2.16
C ILE A 153 6.08 14.19 -1.10
N ASN A 154 7.37 13.86 -1.22
CA ASN A 154 8.05 12.96 -0.29
C ASN A 154 8.56 13.74 0.94
N TYR A 155 7.69 13.93 1.93
CA TYR A 155 8.11 14.35 3.27
C TYR A 155 8.67 13.13 4.00
N ILE A 156 10.00 12.95 3.93
CA ILE A 156 10.67 11.72 4.38
C ILE A 156 10.47 11.46 5.88
N ASP A 157 10.38 12.52 6.69
CA ASP A 157 10.12 12.48 8.12
C ASP A 157 8.71 11.94 8.44
N ILE A 158 7.69 12.53 7.82
CA ILE A 158 6.29 12.11 7.95
C ILE A 158 6.13 10.69 7.40
N SER A 159 6.74 10.40 6.26
CA SER A 159 6.66 9.10 5.62
C SER A 159 7.29 8.02 6.50
N TYR A 160 8.47 8.30 7.06
CA TYR A 160 9.12 7.39 7.99
C TYR A 160 8.27 7.16 9.24
N TYR A 161 7.69 8.22 9.81
CA TYR A 161 6.78 8.11 10.95
C TYR A 161 5.60 7.19 10.67
N LEU A 162 4.90 7.41 9.55
CA LEU A 162 3.71 6.65 9.17
C LEU A 162 4.04 5.17 8.97
N LEU A 163 5.12 4.87 8.25
CA LEU A 163 5.54 3.50 7.99
C LEU A 163 6.01 2.80 9.28
N PHE A 164 6.90 3.43 10.05
CA PHE A 164 7.46 2.82 11.26
C PHE A 164 6.37 2.59 12.32
N SER A 165 5.55 3.61 12.59
CA SER A 165 4.47 3.51 13.59
C SER A 165 3.35 2.57 13.15
N GLY A 166 3.11 2.42 11.85
CA GLY A 166 2.20 1.42 11.30
C GLY A 166 2.72 0.02 11.60
N LEU A 167 3.96 -0.26 11.19
CA LEU A 167 4.60 -1.56 11.40
C LEU A 167 4.69 -1.94 12.89
N GLU A 168 5.08 -1.00 13.75
CA GLU A 168 5.11 -1.23 15.20
C GLU A 168 3.71 -1.57 15.73
N SER A 169 2.69 -0.79 15.35
CA SER A 169 1.34 -0.98 15.87
C SER A 169 0.75 -2.34 15.52
N ILE A 170 0.93 -2.82 14.30
CA ILE A 170 0.44 -4.14 13.91
C ILE A 170 1.28 -5.25 14.54
N ALA A 171 2.61 -5.12 14.60
CA ALA A 171 3.48 -6.10 15.23
C ALA A 171 3.10 -6.32 16.71
N ARG A 172 2.94 -5.24 17.47
CA ARG A 172 2.51 -5.30 18.89
C ARG A 172 1.15 -5.96 19.05
N GLN A 173 0.20 -5.64 18.17
CA GLN A 173 -1.13 -6.24 18.24
C GLN A 173 -1.12 -7.74 17.93
N ARG A 174 -0.41 -8.15 16.88
CA ARG A 174 -0.35 -9.56 16.44
C ARG A 174 0.36 -10.45 17.45
N LEU A 175 1.41 -9.93 18.08
CA LEU A 175 2.16 -10.65 19.11
C LEU A 175 1.61 -10.47 20.53
N MET A 176 0.60 -9.59 20.71
CA MET A 176 0.09 -9.18 22.02
C MET A 176 1.20 -8.71 22.98
N ASP A 177 2.18 -7.98 22.45
CA ASP A 177 3.37 -7.52 23.19
C ASP A 177 3.46 -5.98 23.19
N MET A 178 3.05 -5.37 24.30
CA MET A 178 3.02 -3.93 24.48
C MET A 178 4.23 -3.38 25.24
N ASP A 179 5.00 -4.25 25.88
CA ASP A 179 6.01 -3.86 26.87
C ASP A 179 7.45 -4.05 26.36
N SER A 180 7.68 -5.04 25.51
CA SER A 180 9.02 -5.31 24.99
C SER A 180 9.53 -4.16 24.12
N ASN A 181 10.86 -4.07 24.02
CA ASN A 181 11.53 -3.12 23.14
C ASN A 181 11.03 -3.27 21.70
N THR A 182 10.76 -2.14 21.05
CA THR A 182 10.17 -2.09 19.70
C THR A 182 10.93 -2.92 18.67
N ASN A 183 12.27 -2.94 18.74
CA ASN A 183 13.11 -3.71 17.81
C ASN A 183 12.89 -5.22 17.93
N ILE A 184 12.67 -5.73 19.15
CA ILE A 184 12.40 -7.15 19.41
C ILE A 184 11.03 -7.52 18.86
N VAL A 185 10.00 -6.74 19.18
CA VAL A 185 8.62 -7.02 18.76
C VAL A 185 8.48 -7.03 17.24
N ILE A 186 8.99 -5.98 16.58
CA ILE A 186 8.94 -5.90 15.11
C ILE A 186 9.75 -7.03 14.48
N ALA A 187 10.94 -7.36 15.00
CA ALA A 187 11.74 -8.45 14.44
C ALA A 187 11.03 -9.81 14.56
N ASN A 188 10.49 -10.14 15.72
CA ASN A 188 9.75 -11.40 15.93
C ASN A 188 8.53 -11.51 15.00
N TYR A 189 7.79 -10.41 14.84
CA TYR A 189 6.62 -10.35 13.97
C TYR A 189 7.00 -10.59 12.50
N LEU A 190 8.05 -9.90 12.02
CA LEU A 190 8.54 -10.05 10.66
C LEU A 190 9.15 -11.44 10.40
N GLN A 191 9.86 -12.00 11.38
CA GLN A 191 10.39 -13.37 11.31
C GLN A 191 9.26 -14.40 11.21
N GLY A 192 8.11 -14.14 11.81
CA GLY A 192 6.90 -14.96 11.64
C GLY A 192 6.44 -15.10 10.18
N PHE A 193 6.74 -14.12 9.32
CA PHE A 193 6.50 -14.21 7.87
C PHE A 193 7.68 -14.78 7.07
N GLY A 194 8.77 -15.16 7.74
CA GLY A 194 10.00 -15.66 7.14
C GLY A 194 10.94 -14.57 6.63
N PHE A 195 10.78 -13.31 7.04
CA PHE A 195 11.74 -12.26 6.69
C PHE A 195 13.07 -12.46 7.41
N ASN A 196 14.17 -12.27 6.67
CA ASN A 196 15.53 -12.36 7.20
C ASN A 196 15.94 -11.04 7.88
N VAL A 197 15.38 -10.80 9.06
CA VAL A 197 15.66 -9.62 9.90
C VAL A 197 16.00 -10.06 11.32
N ASN A 198 16.69 -9.22 12.08
CA ASN A 198 16.96 -9.45 13.50
C ASN A 198 16.67 -8.19 14.32
N ALA A 199 16.42 -8.38 15.62
CA ALA A 199 16.27 -7.28 16.55
C ALA A 199 17.52 -6.39 16.57
N ASP A 200 18.70 -7.02 16.57
CA ASP A 200 20.01 -6.40 16.36
C ASP A 200 20.86 -7.26 15.40
N ASN A 201 21.57 -6.63 14.48
CA ASN A 201 22.47 -7.29 13.52
C ASN A 201 23.64 -6.38 13.14
N VAL A 202 24.74 -6.53 13.86
CA VAL A 202 25.97 -5.74 13.64
C VAL A 202 26.64 -6.04 12.29
N LYS A 203 26.42 -7.22 11.71
CA LYS A 203 27.02 -7.62 10.42
C LYS A 203 26.24 -7.07 9.22
N ASN A 204 24.95 -6.78 9.39
CA ASN A 204 24.09 -6.25 8.35
C ASN A 204 23.05 -5.31 8.96
N GLU A 205 23.39 -4.03 9.00
CA GLU A 205 22.64 -2.99 9.69
C GLU A 205 21.29 -2.72 9.00
N ALA A 206 21.18 -3.01 7.69
CA ALA A 206 19.93 -2.96 6.94
C ALA A 206 18.91 -4.02 7.37
N ARG A 207 19.38 -5.13 7.96
CA ARG A 207 18.54 -6.20 8.54
C ARG A 207 18.34 -6.05 10.05
N SER A 208 18.95 -5.04 10.67
CA SER A 208 18.80 -4.75 12.10
C SER A 208 17.62 -3.80 12.32
N ILE A 209 16.57 -4.26 12.98
CA ILE A 209 15.43 -3.39 13.33
C ILE A 209 15.86 -2.29 14.30
N GLN A 210 16.89 -2.54 15.11
CA GLN A 210 17.51 -1.53 15.98
C GLN A 210 18.00 -0.30 15.22
N THR A 211 18.54 -0.47 13.99
CA THR A 211 18.94 0.65 13.13
C THR A 211 17.77 1.60 12.84
N TYR A 212 16.61 1.03 12.50
CA TYR A 212 15.39 1.80 12.25
C TYR A 212 14.86 2.45 13.54
N CYS A 213 14.98 1.79 14.69
CA CYS A 213 14.64 2.38 15.99
C CYS A 213 15.55 3.59 16.33
N HIS A 214 16.84 3.51 16.02
CA HIS A 214 17.76 4.63 16.20
C HIS A 214 17.41 5.82 15.31
N LEU A 215 17.08 5.57 14.04
CA LEU A 215 16.62 6.61 13.11
C LEU A 215 15.30 7.23 13.55
N ARG A 216 14.33 6.43 13.99
CA ARG A 216 13.10 6.90 14.65
C ARG A 216 13.42 7.86 15.79
N ASN A 217 14.35 7.49 16.67
CA ASN A 217 14.73 8.32 17.81
C ASN A 217 15.44 9.61 17.40
N ALA A 218 16.34 9.53 16.43
CA ALA A 218 17.00 10.71 15.87
C ALA A 218 15.97 11.71 15.35
N LEU A 219 15.02 11.21 14.57
CA LEU A 219 14.01 12.03 13.91
C LEU A 219 13.03 12.67 14.92
N PHE A 220 12.41 11.89 15.81
CA PHE A 220 11.32 12.43 16.65
C PHE A 220 11.77 13.02 17.98
N HIS A 221 12.93 12.62 18.51
CA HIS A 221 13.43 13.17 19.78
C HIS A 221 14.48 14.25 19.59
N ASN A 222 15.21 14.23 18.47
CA ASN A 222 16.26 15.22 18.21
C ASN A 222 15.97 16.12 17.00
N GLY A 223 14.96 15.82 16.18
CA GLY A 223 14.69 16.57 14.94
C GLY A 223 15.75 16.36 13.86
N GLU A 224 16.50 15.26 13.91
CA GLU A 224 17.66 15.00 13.05
C GLU A 224 17.37 13.90 12.02
N PHE A 225 17.82 14.12 10.79
CA PHE A 225 17.73 13.12 9.71
C PHE A 225 18.83 12.05 9.77
N GLN A 226 19.66 12.07 10.80
CA GLN A 226 20.72 11.10 11.03
C GLN A 226 20.92 10.85 12.53
N THR A 227 21.41 9.67 12.88
CA THR A 227 21.70 9.35 14.27
C THR A 227 22.89 10.15 14.80
N LYS A 228 22.92 10.40 16.11
CA LYS A 228 24.18 10.74 16.78
C LYS A 228 25.19 9.59 16.57
N PRO A 229 26.50 9.83 16.66
CA PRO A 229 27.50 8.78 16.56
C PRO A 229 27.21 7.66 17.58
N ILE A 230 26.97 6.45 17.10
CA ILE A 230 26.66 5.27 17.93
C ILE A 230 27.89 4.38 17.93
N ASN A 231 28.35 3.94 19.10
CA ASN A 231 29.42 2.97 19.20
C ASN A 231 28.84 1.56 19.11
N ILE A 232 29.17 0.83 18.05
CA ILE A 232 28.78 -0.55 17.83
C ILE A 232 30.08 -1.37 17.71
N ASN A 233 30.34 -2.23 18.70
CA ASN A 233 31.55 -3.06 18.77
C ASN A 233 32.87 -2.29 18.58
N GLY A 234 32.97 -1.08 19.14
CA GLY A 234 34.19 -0.24 19.06
C GLY A 234 34.28 0.61 17.78
N LYS A 235 33.33 0.47 16.85
CA LYS A 235 33.23 1.32 15.66
C LYS A 235 32.14 2.36 15.86
N THR A 236 32.52 3.62 15.67
CA THR A 236 31.56 4.73 15.63
C THR A 236 30.85 4.74 14.28
N THR A 237 29.53 4.60 14.30
CA THR A 237 28.67 4.58 13.10
C THR A 237 27.60 5.65 13.19
N ILE A 238 27.24 6.22 12.04
CA ILE A 238 26.13 7.18 11.87
C ILE A 238 25.22 6.62 10.80
N TYR A 239 23.91 6.54 11.09
CA TYR A 239 22.90 6.13 10.13
C TYR A 239 22.13 7.34 9.63
N LYS A 240 21.89 7.41 8.32
CA LYS A 240 21.09 8.48 7.71
C LYS A 240 19.73 7.95 7.28
N LEU A 241 18.70 8.77 7.43
CA LEU A 241 17.33 8.39 7.08
C LEU A 241 17.19 8.03 5.60
N GLU A 242 17.87 8.77 4.72
CA GLU A 242 17.83 8.57 3.27
C GLU A 242 18.30 7.19 2.81
N ASP A 243 19.26 6.59 3.52
CA ASP A 243 19.83 5.28 3.19
C ASP A 243 18.87 4.13 3.54
N TYR A 244 18.06 4.31 4.59
CA TYR A 244 17.22 3.26 5.18
C TYR A 244 15.72 3.43 4.89
N TYR A 245 15.27 4.63 4.53
CA TYR A 245 13.86 4.89 4.20
C TYR A 245 13.35 4.02 3.03
N PRO A 246 14.06 3.90 1.89
CA PRO A 246 13.60 3.04 0.79
C PRO A 246 13.44 1.57 1.21
N LEU A 247 14.32 1.10 2.09
CA LEU A 247 14.23 -0.22 2.69
C LEU A 247 12.96 -0.29 3.54
N LEU A 248 12.77 0.56 4.54
CA LEU A 248 11.58 0.53 5.41
C LEU A 248 10.27 0.59 4.62
N ARG A 249 10.23 1.44 3.58
CA ARG A 249 9.09 1.57 2.64
C ARG A 249 8.73 0.23 2.01
N ARG A 250 9.73 -0.47 1.49
CA ARG A 250 9.55 -1.81 0.93
C ARG A 250 9.13 -2.83 1.98
N LEU A 251 9.66 -2.75 3.21
CA LEU A 251 9.39 -3.74 4.26
C LEU A 251 7.91 -3.75 4.57
N ASN A 252 7.35 -2.56 4.73
CA ASN A 252 5.95 -2.36 5.00
C ASN A 252 5.07 -2.87 3.85
N TYR A 253 5.45 -2.57 2.60
CA TYR A 253 4.74 -3.10 1.43
C TYR A 253 4.70 -4.64 1.44
N LEU A 254 5.84 -5.29 1.59
CA LEU A 254 5.92 -6.77 1.63
C LEU A 254 5.19 -7.35 2.85
N THR A 255 5.22 -6.66 3.98
CA THR A 255 4.51 -7.08 5.20
C THR A 255 3.01 -7.06 4.98
N ILE A 256 2.46 -6.02 4.34
CA ILE A 256 1.03 -5.96 4.00
C ILE A 256 0.67 -7.09 3.03
N LEU A 257 1.49 -7.37 2.02
CA LEU A 257 1.24 -8.51 1.11
C LEU A 257 1.17 -9.84 1.87
N LYS A 258 2.07 -10.07 2.82
CA LYS A 258 2.08 -11.26 3.66
C LYS A 258 0.86 -11.33 4.58
N GLU A 259 0.48 -10.21 5.19
CA GLU A 259 -0.76 -10.09 5.96
C GLU A 259 -1.98 -10.42 5.10
N LEU A 260 -2.03 -10.02 3.83
CA LEU A 260 -3.11 -10.35 2.89
C LEU A 260 -3.04 -11.79 2.34
N GLY A 261 -2.11 -12.61 2.81
CA GLY A 261 -1.96 -14.02 2.41
C GLY A 261 -1.22 -14.21 1.08
N ILE A 262 -0.62 -13.16 0.51
CA ILE A 262 0.16 -13.26 -0.72
C ILE A 262 1.56 -13.81 -0.39
N ASN A 263 1.70 -15.11 -0.61
CA ASN A 263 2.93 -15.86 -0.36
C ASN A 263 3.61 -16.25 -1.68
N SER A 264 4.25 -15.28 -2.34
CA SER A 264 5.19 -15.59 -3.43
C SER A 264 6.60 -15.73 -2.88
N LYS A 265 7.35 -16.72 -3.35
CA LYS A 265 8.79 -16.87 -3.05
C LYS A 265 9.61 -15.67 -3.56
N ASN A 266 9.04 -14.88 -4.47
CA ASN A 266 9.64 -13.66 -5.02
C ASN A 266 9.36 -12.42 -4.15
N ILE A 267 8.44 -12.50 -3.18
CA ILE A 267 8.21 -11.47 -2.14
C ILE A 267 9.24 -11.71 -1.04
N ASN A 268 10.49 -11.39 -1.36
CA ASN A 268 11.59 -11.43 -0.41
C ASN A 268 12.12 -10.01 -0.19
N TRP A 269 12.31 -9.68 1.09
CA TRP A 269 13.05 -8.51 1.54
C TRP A 269 14.42 -8.39 0.86
N ASP A 270 15.05 -9.53 0.58
CA ASP A 270 16.41 -9.66 0.07
C ASP A 270 16.60 -9.39 -1.44
N TYR A 271 15.57 -8.98 -2.20
CA TYR A 271 15.77 -8.69 -3.63
C TYR A 271 16.43 -7.31 -3.84
N VAL A 272 17.75 -7.23 -3.67
CA VAL A 272 18.57 -6.00 -3.81
C VAL A 272 18.53 -5.38 -5.22
N ASN A 273 17.98 -6.07 -6.22
CA ASN A 273 18.01 -5.62 -7.62
C ASN A 273 16.66 -5.06 -8.11
N TYR A 274 16.30 -3.86 -7.68
CA TYR A 274 15.28 -3.02 -8.34
C TYR A 274 15.89 -1.69 -8.79
N ARG A 275 17.15 -1.74 -9.24
CA ARG A 275 17.70 -0.77 -10.19
C ARG A 275 17.87 -1.51 -11.50
N ASN A 276 16.86 -1.41 -12.35
CA ASN A 276 16.91 -1.37 -13.82
C ASN A 276 15.48 -1.22 -14.33
#